data_AF-A0A444Z7Q2-F1
#
_entry.id   AF-A0A444Z7Q2-F1
#
_cell.length_a   1.000
_cell.length_b   1.000
_cell.length_c   1.000
_cell.angle_alpha   90.00
_cell.angle_beta   90.00
_cell.angle_gamma   90.00
#
_symmetry.space_group_name_H-M   'P 1'
#
loop_
_entity.id
_entity.type
_entity.pdbx_description
1 polymer ?
#
loop_
_entity_poly.entity_id
_entity_poly.type
_entity_poly.pdbx_seq_one_letter_code
_entity_poly.pdbx_strand_id
1 'polypeptide(L)'
;MKMPLNSEDELEEGNDSEEACPLFREGARFGELHLEVGMKFRTKWKFREAVKKYTIQEGRSIKLVKNDNIRCRAVCKVSDCPWVTYASRDHEDTCWQIKTFNDDHTCPREDKNRTANRNWVCSKLVKKGINGC
;
A
#
# COMPACT_ATOMS: atom_id res chain seq x y z
N MET A 1 61.93 -4.85 -29.01
CA MET A 1 60.70 -4.43 -29.73
C MET A 1 59.74 -3.83 -28.70
N LYS A 2 59.06 -2.72 -29.03
CA LYS A 2 58.19 -1.89 -28.16
C LYS A 2 56.73 -2.40 -28.15
N MET A 3 56.14 -2.46 -26.94
CA MET A 3 54.79 -2.03 -26.39
C MET A 3 53.53 -1.99 -27.29
N PRO A 4 52.26 -2.12 -26.78
CA PRO A 4 51.64 -1.55 -25.53
C PRO A 4 50.75 -2.56 -24.71
N LEU A 5 50.24 -2.37 -23.48
CA LEU A 5 49.66 -1.32 -22.60
C LEU A 5 48.10 -1.33 -22.55
N ASN A 6 47.56 -1.32 -21.31
CA ASN A 6 46.17 -1.08 -20.84
C ASN A 6 45.13 -2.23 -20.93
N SER A 7 44.52 -2.68 -19.81
CA SER A 7 43.32 -2.18 -19.10
C SER A 7 42.10 -3.05 -19.45
N GLU A 8 41.06 -3.30 -18.66
CA GLU A 8 40.50 -2.76 -17.42
C GLU A 8 39.86 -3.91 -16.63
N ASP A 9 39.69 -3.74 -15.32
CA ASP A 9 38.75 -4.50 -14.50
C ASP A 9 37.31 -4.27 -15.02
N GLU A 10 36.69 -5.30 -15.60
CA GLU A 10 35.24 -5.29 -15.86
C GLU A 10 34.56 -6.23 -14.86
N LEU A 11 34.16 -5.63 -13.75
CA LEU A 11 33.20 -6.17 -12.80
C LEU A 11 31.83 -6.12 -13.48
N GLU A 12 31.44 -7.17 -14.21
CA GLU A 12 30.10 -7.17 -14.78
C GLU A 12 29.04 -7.22 -13.68
N GLU A 13 28.23 -6.18 -13.74
CA GLU A 13 27.27 -5.71 -12.77
C GLU A 13 26.26 -6.80 -12.42
N GLY A 14 26.01 -6.95 -11.12
CA GLY A 14 24.90 -7.75 -10.64
C GLY A 14 23.63 -7.29 -11.35
N ASN A 15 22.98 -8.24 -12.02
CA ASN A 15 21.63 -8.09 -12.52
C ASN A 15 20.70 -7.91 -11.30
N ASP A 16 20.70 -6.71 -10.71
CA ASP A 16 19.56 -6.17 -9.99
C ASP A 16 18.53 -5.93 -11.09
N SER A 17 17.92 -7.03 -11.53
CA SER A 17 16.63 -6.99 -12.19
C SER A 17 15.75 -6.26 -11.20
N GLU A 18 15.65 -4.94 -11.36
CA GLU A 18 14.68 -4.09 -10.73
C GLU A 18 13.36 -4.78 -10.90
N GLU A 19 13.01 -5.58 -9.90
CA GLU A 19 11.78 -6.30 -9.88
C GLU A 19 10.77 -5.18 -9.76
N ALA A 20 10.20 -4.82 -10.90
CA ALA A 20 9.29 -3.70 -11.03
C ALA A 20 8.06 -4.06 -10.20
N CYS A 21 8.13 -3.82 -8.87
CA CYS A 21 7.07 -4.16 -7.95
C CYS A 21 5.84 -3.44 -8.47
N PRO A 22 4.81 -4.18 -8.92
CA PRO A 22 3.73 -3.59 -9.68
C PRO A 22 3.05 -2.53 -8.82
N LEU A 23 2.84 -1.35 -9.42
CA LEU A 23 2.04 -0.31 -8.79
C LEU A 23 0.66 -0.88 -8.43
N PHE A 24 0.16 -0.51 -7.26
CA PHE A 24 -1.18 -0.87 -6.82
C PHE A 24 -2.22 -0.56 -7.90
N ARG A 25 -2.85 -1.61 -8.46
CA ARG A 25 -3.89 -1.49 -9.48
C ARG A 25 -5.23 -1.23 -8.81
N GLU A 26 -5.80 -0.07 -9.12
CA GLU A 26 -7.13 0.30 -8.63
C GLU A 26 -8.20 -0.53 -9.36
N GLY A 27 -9.09 -1.21 -8.63
CA GLY A 27 -10.15 -2.02 -9.23
C GLY A 27 -10.54 -3.29 -8.48
N ALA A 28 -9.80 -3.67 -7.43
CA ALA A 28 -10.17 -4.80 -6.58
C ALA A 28 -11.62 -4.66 -6.08
N ARG A 29 -12.39 -5.76 -6.17
CA ARG A 29 -13.75 -5.80 -5.62
C ARG A 29 -13.68 -5.70 -4.10
N PHE A 30 -14.77 -5.23 -3.50
CA PHE A 30 -14.90 -5.28 -2.05
C PHE A 30 -14.86 -6.74 -1.58
N GLY A 31 -14.00 -7.05 -0.60
CA GLY A 31 -13.76 -8.44 -0.15
C GLY A 31 -12.50 -9.07 -0.75
N GLU A 32 -11.94 -8.50 -1.81
CA GLU A 32 -10.81 -9.08 -2.56
C GLU A 32 -9.54 -8.19 -2.48
N LEU A 33 -9.58 -7.10 -1.71
CA LEU A 33 -8.43 -6.22 -1.57
C LEU A 33 -7.38 -6.86 -0.65
N HIS A 34 -6.16 -6.98 -1.15
CA HIS A 34 -5.00 -7.44 -0.40
C HIS A 34 -3.93 -6.33 -0.33
N LEU A 35 -3.16 -6.33 0.76
CA LEU A 35 -1.98 -5.48 0.95
C LEU A 35 -0.81 -6.37 1.33
N GLU A 36 0.38 -6.07 0.82
CA GLU A 36 1.60 -6.82 1.13
C GLU A 36 2.80 -5.87 1.17
N VAL A 37 3.87 -6.33 1.82
CA VAL A 37 5.17 -5.64 1.78
C VAL A 37 5.66 -5.62 0.34
N GLY A 38 6.21 -4.48 -0.10
CA GLY A 38 6.70 -4.30 -1.46
C GLY A 38 5.73 -3.56 -2.38
N MET A 39 4.42 -3.56 -2.10
CA MET A 39 3.43 -2.82 -2.89
C MET A 39 3.77 -1.33 -2.95
N LYS A 40 3.76 -0.79 -4.18
CA LYS A 40 4.07 0.62 -4.48
C LYS A 40 2.81 1.41 -4.84
N PHE A 41 2.73 2.65 -4.37
CA PHE A 41 1.65 3.59 -4.62
C PHE A 41 2.23 4.88 -5.19
N ARG A 42 1.60 5.45 -6.23
CA ARG A 42 2.07 6.72 -6.82
C ARG A 42 2.06 7.88 -5.83
N THR A 43 1.12 7.88 -4.88
CA THR A 43 0.97 8.97 -3.92
C THR A 43 0.63 8.47 -2.53
N LYS A 44 1.00 9.25 -1.50
CA LYS A 44 0.57 9.04 -0.11
C LYS A 44 -0.95 8.89 0.01
N TRP A 45 -1.70 9.66 -0.79
CA TRP A 45 -3.15 9.60 -0.79
C TRP A 45 -3.66 8.23 -1.24
N LYS A 46 -3.12 7.69 -2.34
CA LYS A 46 -3.49 6.36 -2.84
C LYS A 46 -3.17 5.25 -1.85
N PHE A 47 -2.01 5.33 -1.19
CA PHE A 47 -1.68 4.43 -0.08
C PHE A 47 -2.74 4.51 1.04
N ARG A 48 -3.02 5.72 1.55
CA ARG A 48 -4.02 5.90 2.62
C ARG A 48 -5.41 5.44 2.22
N GLU A 49 -5.79 5.63 0.96
CA GLU A 49 -7.07 5.17 0.43
C GLU A 49 -7.15 3.64 0.38
N ALA A 50 -6.08 2.97 -0.06
CA ALA A 50 -6.01 1.51 -0.08
C ALA A 50 -6.07 0.91 1.33
N VAL A 51 -5.29 1.45 2.27
CA VAL A 51 -5.32 1.05 3.69
C VAL A 51 -6.72 1.25 4.28
N LYS A 52 -7.39 2.36 3.95
CA LYS A 52 -8.77 2.61 4.39
C LYS A 52 -9.74 1.58 3.82
N LYS A 53 -9.66 1.29 2.52
CA LYS A 53 -10.52 0.27 1.87
C LYS A 53 -10.30 -1.12 2.50
N TYR A 54 -9.04 -1.48 2.73
CA TYR A 54 -8.62 -2.75 3.32
C TYR A 54 -9.20 -2.92 4.73
N THR A 55 -8.99 -1.93 5.59
CA THR A 55 -9.48 -1.98 6.98
C THR A 55 -11.01 -1.96 7.07
N ILE A 56 -11.71 -1.32 6.12
CA ILE A 56 -13.17 -1.41 6.01
C ILE A 56 -13.61 -2.84 5.66
N GLN A 57 -12.96 -3.47 4.68
CA GLN A 57 -13.21 -4.87 4.31
C GLN A 57 -13.02 -5.81 5.52
N GLU A 58 -11.93 -5.64 6.25
CA GLU A 58 -11.64 -6.46 7.43
C GLU A 58 -12.54 -6.12 8.63
N GLY A 59 -13.33 -5.04 8.57
CA GLY A 59 -14.16 -4.61 9.70
C GLY A 59 -13.33 -4.13 10.88
N ARG A 60 -12.21 -3.44 10.61
CA ARG A 60 -11.23 -2.99 11.59
C ARG A 60 -11.14 -1.47 11.60
N SER A 61 -10.93 -0.91 12.78
CA SER A 61 -10.66 0.51 12.95
C SER A 61 -9.17 0.77 13.15
N ILE A 62 -8.63 1.73 12.41
CA ILE A 62 -7.22 2.14 12.50
C ILE A 62 -7.06 3.63 12.80
N LYS A 63 -5.85 4.02 13.23
CA LYS A 63 -5.41 5.41 13.39
C LYS A 63 -4.06 5.61 12.72
N LEU A 64 -3.84 6.79 12.16
CA LEU A 64 -2.53 7.19 11.64
C LEU A 64 -1.70 7.74 12.81
N VAL A 65 -0.55 7.12 13.09
CA VAL A 65 0.37 7.54 14.17
C VAL A 65 1.58 8.30 13.65
N LYS A 66 1.90 8.15 12.35
CA LYS A 66 2.85 8.99 11.62
C LYS A 66 2.25 9.31 10.26
N ASN A 67 2.29 10.55 9.83
CA ASN A 67 1.77 11.00 8.53
C ASN A 67 2.49 12.29 8.13
N ASP A 68 3.79 12.18 7.86
CA ASP A 68 4.61 13.28 7.35
C ASP A 68 4.76 13.15 5.82
N ASN A 69 5.64 13.93 5.21
CA ASN A 69 5.84 13.95 3.76
C ASN A 69 6.73 12.81 3.26
N ILE A 70 7.35 12.03 4.14
CA ILE A 70 8.30 10.97 3.80
C ILE A 70 7.78 9.60 4.24
N ARG A 71 6.98 9.53 5.31
CA ARG A 71 6.48 8.29 5.89
C ARG A 71 5.06 8.39 6.44
N CYS A 72 4.36 7.27 6.37
CA CYS A 72 3.01 7.09 6.88
C CYS A 72 2.93 5.76 7.62
N ARG A 73 2.45 5.78 8.87
CA ARG A 73 2.24 4.59 9.70
C ARG A 73 0.80 4.58 10.19
N ALA A 74 0.10 3.49 9.90
CA ALA A 74 -1.21 3.21 10.45
C ALA A 74 -1.13 2.01 11.41
N VAL A 75 -1.88 2.08 12.50
CA VAL A 75 -1.98 1.03 13.51
C VAL A 75 -3.45 0.80 13.85
N CYS A 76 -3.77 -0.36 14.41
CA CYS A 76 -5.10 -0.59 14.96
C CYS A 76 -5.44 0.43 16.06
N LYS A 77 -6.72 0.79 16.21
CA LYS A 77 -7.15 1.67 17.31
C LYS A 77 -7.12 0.96 18.67
N VAL A 78 -7.40 -0.34 18.69
CA VAL A 78 -7.37 -1.14 19.92
C VAL A 78 -5.93 -1.23 20.43
N SER A 79 -5.75 -0.98 21.72
CA SER A 79 -4.44 -1.08 22.37
C SER A 79 -3.86 -2.48 22.20
N ASP A 80 -2.54 -2.56 22.06
CA ASP A 80 -1.79 -3.82 22.03
C ASP A 80 -2.15 -4.79 20.89
N CYS A 81 -2.97 -4.34 19.94
CA CYS A 81 -3.20 -5.07 18.70
C CYS A 81 -1.98 -4.93 17.79
N PRO A 82 -1.39 -6.05 17.31
CA PRO A 82 -0.10 -6.02 16.64
C PRO A 82 -0.19 -5.53 15.18
N TRP A 83 -1.41 -5.36 14.67
CA TRP A 83 -1.65 -4.88 13.31
C TRP A 83 -1.00 -3.53 13.03
N VAL A 84 -0.20 -3.47 11.98
CA VAL A 84 0.47 -2.26 11.53
C VAL A 84 0.71 -2.29 10.03
N THR A 85 0.57 -1.13 9.40
CA THR A 85 1.14 -0.88 8.08
C THR A 85 2.01 0.37 8.11
N TYR A 86 3.17 0.28 7.47
CA TYR A 86 4.12 1.37 7.34
C TYR A 86 4.57 1.48 5.89
N ALA A 87 4.44 2.69 5.35
CA ALA A 87 4.95 3.02 4.03
C ALA A 87 5.84 4.27 4.11
N SER A 88 6.86 4.30 3.26
CA SER A 88 7.72 5.46 3.07
C SER A 88 7.88 5.77 1.59
N ARG A 89 8.31 6.99 1.30
CA ARG A 89 8.84 7.32 -0.02
C ARG A 89 10.09 6.49 -0.30
N ASP A 90 10.26 6.14 -1.56
CA ASP A 90 11.52 5.60 -2.09
C ASP A 90 12.58 6.71 -2.19
N HIS A 91 13.84 6.31 -2.45
CA HIS A 91 14.97 7.23 -2.52
C HIS A 91 14.87 8.23 -3.68
N GLU A 92 14.26 7.79 -4.78
CA GLU A 92 14.03 8.60 -5.98
C GLU A 92 12.75 9.43 -5.88
N ASP A 93 12.04 9.35 -4.75
CA ASP A 93 10.91 10.20 -4.44
C ASP A 93 9.71 10.00 -5.40
N THR A 94 9.69 8.89 -6.17
CA THR A 94 8.72 8.55 -7.22
C THR A 94 7.50 7.80 -6.71
N CYS A 95 7.62 7.06 -5.60
CA CYS A 95 6.55 6.21 -5.11
C CYS A 95 6.53 6.07 -3.58
N TRP A 96 5.43 5.56 -3.06
CA TRP A 96 5.23 5.18 -1.67
C TRP A 96 5.18 3.67 -1.58
N GLN A 97 6.12 3.04 -0.89
CA GLN A 97 6.20 1.59 -0.79
C GLN A 97 5.83 1.12 0.62
N ILE A 98 5.03 0.05 0.73
CA ILE A 98 4.82 -0.63 2.00
C ILE A 98 6.11 -1.35 2.40
N LYS A 99 6.71 -0.91 3.50
CA LYS A 99 7.95 -1.49 4.06
C LYS A 99 7.66 -2.41 5.24
N THR A 100 6.51 -2.26 5.88
CA THR A 100 6.05 -3.17 6.94
C THR A 100 4.57 -3.37 6.81
N PHE A 101 4.14 -4.63 6.88
CA PHE A 101 2.75 -5.01 7.00
C PHE A 101 2.67 -6.20 7.94
N ASN A 102 2.08 -5.99 9.11
CA ASN A 102 1.66 -7.06 9.99
C ASN A 102 0.14 -7.08 9.97
N ASP A 103 -0.44 -8.16 9.46
CA ASP A 103 -1.87 -8.32 9.31
C ASP A 103 -2.54 -9.02 10.49
N ASP A 104 -1.75 -9.42 11.50
CA ASP A 104 -2.30 -10.07 12.68
C ASP A 104 -3.16 -9.11 13.50
N HIS A 105 -4.38 -9.54 13.78
CA HIS A 105 -5.32 -8.83 14.63
C HIS A 105 -5.67 -9.67 15.86
N THR A 106 -5.44 -9.10 17.05
CA THR A 106 -5.94 -9.65 18.32
C THR A 106 -7.25 -9.00 18.78
N CYS A 107 -7.69 -7.94 18.10
CA CYS A 107 -8.94 -7.26 18.39
C CYS A 107 -10.16 -7.97 17.77
N PRO A 108 -11.39 -7.70 18.22
CA PRO A 108 -12.61 -8.14 17.53
C PRO A 108 -12.92 -7.26 16.30
N ARG A 109 -13.77 -7.76 15.39
CA ARG A 109 -14.31 -6.94 14.30
C ARG A 109 -15.30 -5.94 14.88
N GLU A 110 -15.33 -4.73 14.33
CA GLU A 110 -16.28 -3.70 14.71
C GLU A 110 -17.50 -3.72 13.78
N ASP A 111 -18.69 -3.78 14.36
CA ASP A 111 -19.99 -3.67 13.66
C ASP A 111 -20.23 -2.24 13.13
N LYS A 112 -19.62 -1.24 13.80
CA LYS A 112 -19.75 0.19 13.48
C LYS A 112 -18.45 0.78 12.96
N ASN A 113 -18.12 0.53 11.70
CA ASN A 113 -17.01 1.22 11.06
C ASN A 113 -17.44 2.64 10.60
N ARG A 114 -17.16 3.68 11.40
CA ARG A 114 -17.44 5.09 11.05
C ARG A 114 -16.82 5.54 9.73
N THR A 115 -15.78 4.85 9.25
CA THR A 115 -15.13 5.18 7.97
C THR A 115 -15.86 4.65 6.74
N ALA A 116 -16.75 3.68 6.91
CA ALA A 116 -17.69 3.16 5.92
C ALA A 116 -19.04 3.90 5.99
N ASN A 117 -19.01 5.24 5.95
CA ASN A 117 -20.23 6.05 6.02
C ASN A 117 -21.06 5.96 4.72
N ARG A 118 -22.29 6.49 4.74
CA ARG A 118 -23.22 6.47 3.59
C ARG A 118 -22.55 6.93 2.28
N ASN A 119 -21.76 8.00 2.33
CA ASN A 119 -21.09 8.53 1.15
C ASN A 119 -20.05 7.55 0.59
N TRP A 120 -19.29 6.88 1.48
CA TRP A 120 -18.34 5.85 1.05
C TRP A 120 -19.07 4.67 0.40
N VAL A 121 -20.16 4.19 0.99
CA VAL A 121 -20.97 3.09 0.44
C VAL A 121 -21.55 3.49 -0.94
N CYS A 122 -22.18 4.65 -1.05
CA CYS A 122 -22.71 5.15 -2.33
C CYS A 122 -21.63 5.31 -3.42
N SER A 123 -20.40 5.68 -3.04
CA SER A 123 -19.28 5.79 -3.99
C SER A 123 -18.79 4.45 -4.54
N LYS A 124 -19.15 3.34 -3.90
CA LYS A 124 -18.75 1.97 -4.28
C LYS A 124 -19.84 1.19 -5.01
N LEU A 125 -21.10 1.63 -4.92
CA LEU A 125 -22.19 1.06 -5.69
C LEU A 125 -22.03 1.48 -7.16
N VAL A 126 -21.72 0.52 -8.03
CA VAL A 126 -21.79 0.73 -9.47
C VAL A 126 -23.26 0.94 -9.82
N LYS A 127 -23.60 2.09 -10.43
CA LYS A 127 -24.95 2.29 -11.00
C LYS A 127 -25.15 1.20 -12.06
N LYS A 128 -25.98 0.20 -11.77
CA LYS A 128 -26.58 -0.59 -12.84
C LYS A 128 -27.41 0.39 -13.65
N GLY A 129 -26.99 0.66 -14.88
CA GLY A 129 -27.82 1.39 -15.83
C GLY A 129 -29.16 0.66 -15.90
N ILE A 130 -30.23 1.37 -15.54
CA ILE A 130 -31.57 0.96 -15.93
C ILE A 130 -31.57 1.17 -17.44
N ASN A 131 -31.19 0.13 -18.20
CA ASN A 131 -31.47 0.10 -19.62
C ASN A 131 -33.00 0.14 -19.72
N GLY A 132 -33.49 1.22 -20.30
CA GLY A 132 -34.90 1.60 -20.30
C GLY A 132 -35.81 0.46 -20.76
N CYS A 133 -36.98 0.40 -20.12
CA CYS A 133 -38.19 -0.13 -20.73
C CYS A 133 -38.50 0.62 -22.03
#